data_AF-A0AAG5DXA1-F1
#
_entry.id   AF-A0AAG5DXA1-F1
#
_cell.length_a   1.000
_cell.length_b   1.000
_cell.length_c   1.000
_cell.angle_alpha   90.00
_cell.angle_beta   90.00
_cell.angle_gamma   90.00
#
_symmetry.space_group_name_H-M   'P 1'
#
loop_
_entity.id
_entity.type
_entity.pdbx_description
1 polymer ?
#
loop_
_entity_poly.entity_id
_entity_poly.type
_entity_poly.pdbx_seq_one_letter_code
_entity_poly.pdbx_strand_id
1 'polypeptide(L)' 'MDEILRRQADIGLAGIYVTNERNLAAEMSVSHSTDCAAFLTLMSSALPRYRAILGPFQWPVWVAIILIYLLAIFPL' A
#
# COMPACT_ATOMS: atom_id res chain seq x y z
N MET A 1 24.04 6.09 -18.56
CA MET A 1 23.97 7.23 -19.51
C MET A 1 25.33 7.49 -20.13
N ASP A 2 26.43 7.38 -19.37
CA ASP A 2 27.79 7.59 -19.88
C ASP A 2 28.13 6.80 -21.14
N GLU A 3 27.68 5.55 -21.25
CA GLU A 3 27.93 4.71 -22.44
C GLU A 3 27.31 5.29 -23.72
N ILE A 4 26.12 5.88 -23.61
CA ILE A 4 25.42 6.54 -24.73
C ILE A 4 26.14 7.83 -25.09
N LEU A 5 26.54 8.62 -24.08
CA LEU A 5 27.32 9.85 -24.26
C LEU A 5 28.68 9.59 -24.92
N ARG A 6 29.33 8.47 -24.59
CA ARG A 6 30.59 8.02 -25.17
C ARG A 6 30.45 7.35 -26.53
N ARG A 7 29.22 7.25 -27.07
CA ARG A 7 28.91 6.54 -28.33
C ARG A 7 29.35 5.07 -28.33
N GLN A 8 29.38 4.46 -27.16
CA GLN A 8 29.64 3.03 -27.01
C GLN A 8 28.35 2.22 -27.03
N ALA A 9 27.20 2.89 -26.87
CA ALA A 9 25.86 2.31 -27.06
C ALA A 9 24.96 3.30 -27.83
N ASP A 10 24.20 2.80 -28.79
CA ASP A 10 23.29 3.63 -29.60
C ASP A 10 21.95 3.90 -28.90
N ILE A 11 21.46 2.94 -28.10
CA ILE A 11 20.18 3.01 -27.39
C ILE A 11 20.35 2.39 -26.00
N GLY A 12 19.76 3.02 -24.97
CA GLY A 12 19.68 2.44 -23.63
C GLY A 12 18.25 2.39 -23.12
N LEU A 13 17.90 1.30 -22.43
CA LEU A 13 16.62 1.10 -21.77
C LEU A 13 16.85 0.93 -20.26
N ALA A 14 16.25 1.80 -19.45
CA ALA A 14 16.36 1.75 -18.00
C ALA A 14 15.12 2.37 -17.34
N GLY A 15 14.94 2.17 -16.03
CA GLY A 15 13.95 2.91 -15.21
C GLY A 15 14.40 4.36 -14.97
N ILE A 16 14.65 5.08 -16.05
CA ILE A 16 15.16 6.44 -16.06
C ILE A 16 14.01 7.43 -16.23
N TYR A 17 13.97 8.44 -15.38
CA TYR A 17 13.02 9.55 -15.51
C TYR A 17 13.49 10.55 -16.57
N VAL A 18 12.52 11.04 -17.35
CA VAL A 18 12.71 12.09 -18.35
C VAL A 18 12.77 13.44 -17.64
N THR A 19 13.92 14.11 -17.72
CA THR A 19 14.11 15.50 -17.26
C THR A 19 14.69 16.34 -18.37
N ASN A 20 14.49 17.66 -18.30
CA ASN A 20 14.97 18.60 -19.31
C ASN A 20 16.49 18.51 -19.52
N GLU A 21 17.26 18.47 -18.43
CA GLU A 21 18.72 18.33 -18.49
C GLU A 21 19.18 17.07 -19.21
N ARG A 22 18.47 15.95 -19.02
CA ARG A 22 18.80 14.68 -19.68
C ARG A 22 18.40 14.68 -21.13
N ASN A 23 17.26 15.29 -21.46
CA ASN A 23 16.79 15.42 -22.85
C ASN A 23 17.70 16.34 -23.68
N LEU A 24 18.40 17.29 -23.05
CA LEU A 24 19.44 18.09 -23.70
C LEU A 24 20.72 17.29 -23.98
N ALA A 25 21.06 16.33 -23.13
CA ALA A 25 22.27 15.52 -23.27
C ALA A 25 22.09 14.29 -24.19
N ALA A 26 20.89 13.71 -24.21
CA ALA A 26 20.52 12.58 -25.05
C ALA A 26 19.02 12.60 -25.32
N GLU A 27 18.62 12.37 -26.57
CA GLU A 27 17.21 12.34 -26.95
C GLU A 27 16.48 11.18 -26.25
N MET A 28 15.41 11.51 -25.51
CA MET A 28 14.58 10.54 -24.81
C MET A 28 13.26 10.30 -25.55
N SER A 29 12.81 9.05 -25.54
CA SER A 29 11.50 8.68 -26.07
C SER A 29 10.36 9.17 -25.17
N VAL A 30 9.12 8.95 -25.63
CA VAL A 30 7.92 9.20 -24.82
C VAL A 30 7.94 8.35 -23.54
N SER A 31 7.53 8.94 -22.41
CA SER A 31 7.47 8.23 -21.13
C SER A 31 6.43 7.10 -21.18
N HIS A 32 6.88 5.86 -20.96
CA HIS A 32 5.98 4.70 -20.89
C HIS A 32 5.23 4.59 -19.55
N SER A 33 5.82 5.14 -18.48
CA SER A 33 5.24 5.17 -17.14
C SER A 33 5.48 6.53 -16.48
N THR A 34 4.61 6.89 -15.55
CA THR A 34 4.75 8.10 -14.72
C THR A 34 5.15 7.69 -13.32
N ASP A 35 6.34 8.08 -12.88
CA ASP A 35 6.82 7.85 -11.53
C ASP A 35 6.74 9.13 -10.69
N CYS A 36 6.56 8.98 -9.38
CA CYS A 36 6.63 10.07 -8.42
C CYS A 36 7.55 9.72 -7.25
N ALA A 37 8.20 10.73 -6.67
CA ALA A 37 8.96 10.54 -5.44
C ALA A 37 7.98 10.29 -4.28
N ALA A 38 8.06 9.11 -3.67
CA ALA A 38 7.25 8.74 -2.53
C ALA A 38 8.14 8.40 -1.33
N PHE A 39 7.70 8.77 -0.13
CA PHE A 39 8.36 8.36 1.09
C PHE A 39 7.80 7.00 1.52
N LEU A 40 8.66 6.00 1.61
CA LEU A 40 8.29 4.65 2.05
C LEU A 40 8.34 4.58 3.58
N THR A 41 7.19 4.32 4.21
CA THR A 41 7.08 4.09 5.66
C THR A 41 6.57 2.69 5.95
N LEU A 42 6.78 2.22 7.18
CA LEU A 42 6.22 0.96 7.65
C LEU A 42 4.69 1.08 7.71
N MET A 43 4.01 0.08 7.13
CA MET A 43 2.56 -0.04 7.23
C MET A 43 2.16 -0.22 8.69
N SER A 44 1.19 0.56 9.15
CA SER A 44 0.59 0.37 10.49
C SER A 44 -0.07 -1.00 10.55
N SER A 45 0.49 -1.90 11.35
CA SER A 45 -0.08 -3.21 11.67
C SER A 45 -1.08 -3.15 12.83
N ALA A 46 -1.57 -1.95 13.17
CA ALA A 46 -2.56 -1.79 14.22
C ALA A 46 -3.81 -2.64 13.89
N LEU A 47 -4.16 -3.55 14.79
CA LEU A 47 -5.41 -4.30 14.68
C LEU A 47 -6.59 -3.31 14.60
N PRO A 48 -7.60 -3.56 13.76
CA PRO A 48 -8.81 -2.76 13.72
C PRO A 48 -9.40 -2.61 15.13
N ARG A 49 -9.88 -1.41 15.48
CA ARG A 49 -10.41 -1.11 16.83
C ARG A 49 -11.52 -2.09 17.27
N TYR A 50 -12.34 -2.56 16.33
CA TYR A 50 -13.39 -3.55 16.63
C TYR A 50 -12.81 -4.90 17.06
N ARG A 51 -11.65 -5.30 16.52
CA ARG A 51 -10.97 -6.56 16.87
C ARG A 51 -10.37 -6.49 18.27
N ALA A 52 -10.01 -5.31 18.77
CA ALA A 52 -9.60 -5.13 20.15
C ALA A 52 -10.77 -5.35 21.13
N ILE A 53 -12.00 -5.01 20.74
CA ILE A 53 -13.19 -5.10 21.59
C ILE A 53 -13.83 -6.50 21.51
N LEU A 54 -14.03 -7.03 20.28
CA LEU A 54 -14.68 -8.33 20.06
C LEU A 54 -13.71 -9.52 20.11
N GLY A 55 -12.43 -9.29 19.80
CA GLY A 55 -11.41 -10.33 19.74
C GLY A 55 -11.13 -11.09 21.05
N PRO A 56 -11.20 -10.49 22.26
CA PRO A 56 -10.94 -11.25 23.48
C PRO A 56 -12.08 -12.20 23.86
N PHE A 57 -13.28 -12.07 23.26
CA PHE A 57 -14.44 -12.90 23.58
C PHE A 57 -14.70 -13.97 22.51
N GLN A 58 -14.90 -15.21 22.96
CA GLN A 58 -15.31 -16.28 22.06
C GLN A 58 -16.78 -16.10 21.62
N TRP A 59 -17.13 -16.61 20.43
CA TRP A 59 -18.50 -16.55 19.90
C TRP A 59 -19.61 -17.01 20.88
N PRO A 60 -19.40 -18.02 21.76
CA PRO A 60 -20.40 -18.41 22.76
C PRO A 60 -20.82 -17.31 23.73
N VAL A 61 -19.95 -16.33 24.03
CA VAL A 61 -20.28 -15.21 24.93
C VAL A 61 -21.42 -14.38 24.37
N TRP A 62 -21.39 -14.11 23.07
CA TRP A 62 -22.44 -13.34 22.38
C TRP A 62 -23.76 -14.10 22.34
N VAL A 63 -23.72 -15.41 22.12
CA VAL A 63 -24.91 -16.27 22.17
C VAL A 63 -25.52 -16.28 23.57
N ALA A 64 -24.69 -16.41 24.61
CA ALA A 64 -25.17 -16.40 25.99
C ALA A 64 -25.83 -15.06 26.38
N ILE A 65 -25.26 -13.92 25.97
CA ILE A 65 -25.86 -12.60 26.19
C ILE A 65 -27.24 -12.51 25.55
N ILE A 66 -27.38 -12.98 24.30
CA ILE A 66 -28.67 -12.98 23.59
C ILE A 66 -29.69 -13.88 24.32
N LEU A 67 -29.29 -15.08 24.74
CA LEU A 67 -30.18 -16.00 25.44
C LEU A 67 -30.64 -15.47 26.79
N ILE A 68 -29.73 -14.90 27.58
CA ILE A 68 -30.08 -14.28 28.87
C ILE A 68 -31.03 -13.09 28.63
N TYR A 69 -30.73 -12.24 27.65
CA TYR A 69 -31.61 -11.11 27.33
C TYR A 69 -33.03 -11.57 26.96
N LEU A 70 -33.17 -12.63 26.17
CA LEU A 70 -34.48 -13.12 25.73
C LEU A 70 -35.23 -13.92 26.82
N LEU A 71 -34.53 -14.74 27.59
CA LEU A 71 -35.15 -15.66 28.56
C LEU A 71 -35.33 -15.05 29.95
N ALA A 72 -34.43 -14.17 30.38
CA ALA A 72 -34.51 -13.53 31.70
C ALA A 72 -35.42 -12.28 31.73
N ILE A 73 -35.83 -11.75 30.57
CA ILE A 73 -36.80 -10.64 30.47
C ILE A 73 -38.23 -11.10 30.73
N PHE A 74 -38.56 -12.39 30.59
CA PHE A 74 -39.80 -12.93 31.12
C PHE A 74 -39.62 -13.10 32.64
N PRO A 75 -40.20 -12.21 33.48
CA PRO A 75 -40.22 -12.50 34.91
C PRO A 75 -41.01 -13.79 35.11
N LEU A 76 -40.48 -14.67 35.97
CA LEU A 76 -41.19 -15.85 36.48
C LEU A 76 -42.61 -15.51 36.94
#